data_AF-A0AAV5WG67-F1
#
_entry.id   AF-A0AAV5WG67-F1
#
_cell.length_a   1.000
_cell.length_b   1.000
_cell.length_c   1.000
_cell.angle_alpha   90.00
_cell.angle_beta   90.00
_cell.angle_gamma   90.00
#
_symmetry.space_group_name_H-M   'P 1'
#
loop_
_entity.id
_entity.type
_entity.pdbx_description
1 polymer ?
#
loop_
_entity_poly.entity_id
_entity_poly.type
_entity_poly.pdbx_seq_one_letter_code
_entity_poly.pdbx_strand_id
1 'polypeptide(L)'
;QTCNAVAHGIALAVMWLYGDFVPKRAVFFSSILIWIILSFASLLVKFNHFWIFVTLRALASLPEEVFRLMVSVIQSETFKGSMLAHSIMANIIGEKIAFLLSSSINSIFVSSGINWRIDLALGPAITIPIAVLSIFFVKSSTFTPSEGSSSVISNAFSTRNKKSYVLMVLGQSMSLFFSMSFVFWLPSLGLYSYEAFPDNFSGLSYPA
;
A
#
# COMPACT_ATOMS: atom_id res chain seq x y z
N GLN A 1 -8.14 6.73 -8.14
CA GLN A 1 -6.68 6.85 -7.92
C GLN A 1 -6.27 8.19 -7.32
N THR A 2 -6.80 9.32 -7.76
CA THR A 2 -6.52 10.65 -7.18
C THR A 2 -6.82 10.73 -5.68
N CYS A 3 -7.96 10.17 -5.22
CA CYS A 3 -8.27 10.12 -3.79
C CYS A 3 -7.27 9.27 -2.98
N ASN A 4 -6.74 8.19 -3.57
CA ASN A 4 -5.70 7.40 -2.91
C ASN A 4 -4.41 8.23 -2.82
N ALA A 5 -3.99 8.92 -3.88
CA ALA A 5 -2.79 9.78 -3.86
C ALA A 5 -2.86 10.84 -2.74
N VAL A 6 -4.01 11.48 -2.56
CA VAL A 6 -4.24 12.43 -1.46
C VAL A 6 -4.17 11.71 -0.11
N ALA A 7 -4.77 10.51 -0.01
CA ALA A 7 -4.67 9.69 1.18
C ALA A 7 -3.21 9.34 1.54
N HIS A 8 -2.38 8.93 0.58
CA HIS A 8 -0.95 8.68 0.79
C HIS A 8 -0.25 9.91 1.38
N GLY A 9 -0.54 11.11 0.86
CA GLY A 9 0.02 12.37 1.38
C GLY A 9 -0.41 12.68 2.82
N ILE A 10 -1.69 12.47 3.14
CA ILE A 10 -2.23 12.67 4.49
C ILE A 10 -1.63 11.65 5.46
N ALA A 11 -1.53 10.37 5.07
CA ALA A 11 -0.94 9.32 5.89
C ALA A 11 0.52 9.63 6.24
N LEU A 12 1.31 10.10 5.26
CA LEU A 12 2.67 10.56 5.49
C LEU A 12 2.73 11.73 6.46
N ALA A 13 1.85 12.73 6.31
CA ALA A 13 1.80 13.88 7.21
C ALA A 13 1.42 13.46 8.65
N VAL A 14 0.44 12.58 8.81
CA VAL A 14 0.02 12.03 10.10
C VAL A 14 1.16 11.25 10.74
N MET A 15 1.84 10.38 9.99
CA MET A 15 2.96 9.61 10.51
C MET A 15 4.15 10.47 10.88
N TRP A 16 4.37 11.55 10.15
CA TRP A 16 5.43 12.48 10.46
C TRP A 16 5.15 13.27 11.73
N LEU A 17 3.89 13.65 11.99
CA LEU A 17 3.49 14.39 13.20
C LEU A 17 3.38 13.49 14.44
N TYR A 18 2.86 12.28 14.30
CA TYR A 18 2.52 11.40 15.44
C TYR A 18 3.49 10.23 15.64
N GLY A 19 4.34 9.92 14.67
CA GLY A 19 5.21 8.73 14.68
C GLY A 19 6.23 8.70 15.82
N ASP A 20 6.60 9.87 16.35
CA ASP A 20 7.57 9.99 17.45
C ASP A 20 6.92 9.93 18.84
N PHE A 21 5.60 10.16 18.94
CA PHE A 21 4.91 10.25 20.24
C PHE A 21 4.21 8.95 20.66
N VAL A 22 3.96 8.05 19.73
CA VAL A 22 3.19 6.82 19.97
C VAL A 22 4.10 5.60 19.79
N PRO A 23 4.00 4.56 20.64
CA PRO A 23 4.74 3.33 20.43
C PRO A 23 4.43 2.74 19.04
N LYS A 24 5.47 2.62 18.22
CA LYS A 24 5.40 2.22 16.80
C LYS A 24 4.62 0.92 16.58
N ARG A 25 4.75 -0.03 17.52
CA ARG A 25 4.00 -1.29 17.52
C ARG A 25 2.49 -1.07 17.64
N ALA A 26 2.04 -0.16 18.50
CA ALA A 26 0.63 0.15 18.65
C ALA A 26 0.07 0.85 17.40
N VAL A 27 0.84 1.78 16.80
CA VAL A 27 0.47 2.43 15.54
C VAL A 27 0.34 1.40 14.41
N PHE A 28 1.28 0.46 14.32
CA PHE A 28 1.25 -0.60 13.33
C PHE A 28 -0.01 -1.48 13.45
N PHE A 29 -0.29 -2.04 14.64
CA PHE A 29 -1.45 -2.91 14.82
C PHE A 29 -2.79 -2.18 14.74
N SER A 30 -2.89 -0.95 15.27
CA SER A 30 -4.10 -0.14 15.14
C SER A 30 -4.41 0.19 13.67
N SER A 31 -3.38 0.50 12.87
CA SER A 31 -3.56 0.76 11.45
C SER A 31 -4.05 -0.49 10.70
N ILE A 32 -3.46 -1.66 10.95
CA ILE A 32 -3.95 -2.92 10.38
C ILE A 32 -5.40 -3.18 10.79
N LEU A 33 -5.75 -2.98 12.06
CA LEU A 33 -7.11 -3.20 12.54
C LEU A 33 -8.12 -2.26 11.85
N ILE A 34 -7.79 -0.97 11.74
CA ILE A 34 -8.64 0.02 11.06
C ILE A 34 -8.79 -0.35 9.58
N TRP A 35 -7.70 -0.76 8.91
CA TRP A 35 -7.74 -1.22 7.52
C TRP A 35 -8.66 -2.44 7.34
N ILE A 36 -8.58 -3.44 8.23
CA ILE A 36 -9.45 -4.62 8.22
C ILE A 36 -10.92 -4.19 8.38
N ILE A 37 -11.23 -3.35 9.38
CA ILE A 37 -12.59 -2.89 9.66
C ILE A 37 -13.17 -2.15 8.44
N LEU A 38 -12.40 -1.21 7.86
CA LEU A 38 -12.84 -0.45 6.68
C LEU A 38 -13.01 -1.35 5.46
N SER A 39 -12.14 -2.34 5.29
CA SER A 39 -12.24 -3.31 4.19
C SER A 39 -13.50 -4.17 4.31
N PHE A 40 -13.81 -4.70 5.49
CA PHE A 40 -15.05 -5.43 5.72
C PHE A 40 -16.28 -4.53 5.63
N ALA A 41 -16.21 -3.30 6.13
CA ALA A 41 -17.30 -2.32 5.98
C ALA A 41 -17.61 -2.06 4.50
N SER A 42 -16.58 -2.00 3.64
CA SER A 42 -16.76 -1.83 2.20
C SER A 42 -17.50 -3.00 1.54
N LEU A 43 -17.36 -4.23 2.05
CA LEU A 43 -18.08 -5.42 1.55
C LEU A 43 -19.58 -5.40 1.86
N LEU A 44 -19.97 -4.71 2.95
CA LEU A 44 -21.38 -4.61 3.38
C LEU A 44 -22.18 -3.59 2.55
N VAL A 45 -21.50 -2.77 1.73
CA VAL A 45 -22.17 -1.76 0.92
C VAL A 45 -23.00 -2.44 -0.19
N LYS A 46 -24.28 -2.01 -0.30
CA LYS A 46 -25.20 -2.46 -1.35
C LYS A 46 -24.90 -1.78 -2.67
N PHE A 47 -25.27 -2.43 -3.78
CA PHE A 47 -25.03 -1.94 -5.15
C PHE A 47 -25.54 -0.52 -5.42
N ASN A 48 -26.62 -0.11 -4.75
CA ASN A 48 -27.23 1.21 -4.93
C ASN A 48 -26.39 2.37 -4.35
N HIS A 49 -25.33 2.09 -3.59
CA HIS A 49 -24.51 3.12 -2.93
C HIS A 49 -23.03 3.02 -3.34
N PHE A 50 -22.76 3.01 -4.65
CA PHE A 50 -21.41 2.91 -5.20
C PHE A 50 -20.45 3.99 -4.64
N TRP A 51 -20.93 5.22 -4.45
CA TRP A 51 -20.13 6.30 -3.87
C TRP A 51 -19.60 5.97 -2.46
N ILE A 52 -20.43 5.37 -1.61
CA ILE A 52 -20.02 4.97 -0.25
C ILE A 52 -18.92 3.90 -0.32
N PHE A 53 -19.06 2.93 -1.22
CA PHE A 53 -18.03 1.92 -1.45
C PHE A 53 -16.69 2.55 -1.87
N VAL A 54 -16.70 3.49 -2.82
CA VAL A 54 -15.49 4.18 -3.27
C VAL A 54 -14.87 5.00 -2.14
N THR A 55 -15.67 5.71 -1.35
CA THR A 55 -15.15 6.51 -0.22
C THR A 55 -14.54 5.63 0.88
N LEU A 56 -15.17 4.50 1.24
CA LEU A 56 -14.61 3.55 2.20
C LEU A 56 -13.30 2.94 1.70
N ARG A 57 -13.20 2.63 0.40
CA ARG A 57 -11.96 2.11 -0.20
C ARG A 57 -10.85 3.15 -0.23
N ALA A 58 -11.18 4.41 -0.52
CA ALA A 58 -10.23 5.50 -0.41
C ALA A 58 -9.78 5.70 1.04
N LEU A 59 -10.70 5.64 2.01
CA LEU A 59 -10.39 5.77 3.43
C LEU A 59 -9.54 4.59 3.94
N ALA A 60 -9.81 3.38 3.47
CA ALA A 60 -9.01 2.20 3.79
C ALA A 60 -7.56 2.31 3.28
N SER A 61 -7.30 3.05 2.19
CA SER A 61 -5.92 3.25 1.72
C SER A 61 -5.06 4.08 2.69
N LEU A 62 -5.65 4.90 3.57
CA LEU A 62 -4.90 5.66 4.58
C LEU A 62 -4.13 4.75 5.55
N PRO A 63 -4.78 3.90 6.35
CA PRO A 63 -4.08 3.02 7.29
C PRO A 63 -3.18 2.00 6.58
N GLU A 64 -3.48 1.63 5.32
CA GLU A 64 -2.63 0.76 4.51
C GLU A 64 -1.21 1.31 4.39
N GLU A 65 -1.13 2.58 4.08
CA GLU A 65 0.13 3.28 3.89
C GLU A 65 0.86 3.53 5.18
N VAL A 66 0.10 3.86 6.23
CA VAL A 66 0.66 4.01 7.58
C VAL A 66 1.40 2.73 7.98
N PHE A 67 0.75 1.56 7.88
CA PHE A 67 1.42 0.33 8.28
C PHE A 67 2.57 -0.02 7.30
N ARG A 68 2.43 0.22 5.99
CA ARG A 68 3.50 0.00 4.99
C ARG A 68 4.78 0.76 5.36
N LEU A 69 4.65 2.04 5.74
CA LEU A 69 5.77 2.86 6.20
C LEU A 69 6.34 2.34 7.53
N MET A 70 5.46 1.91 8.45
CA MET A 70 5.88 1.36 9.74
C MET A 70 6.65 0.06 9.61
N VAL A 71 6.40 -0.78 8.61
CA VAL A 71 7.20 -1.99 8.37
C VAL A 71 8.68 -1.63 8.18
N SER A 72 8.99 -0.65 7.32
CA SER A 72 10.38 -0.23 7.09
C SER A 72 11.01 0.41 8.33
N VAL A 73 10.25 1.17 9.11
CA VAL A 73 10.75 1.75 10.37
C VAL A 73 11.05 0.64 11.39
N ILE A 74 10.14 -0.31 11.59
CA ILE A 74 10.35 -1.46 12.50
C ILE A 74 11.55 -2.30 12.04
N GLN A 75 11.72 -2.52 10.74
CA GLN A 75 12.88 -3.21 10.18
C GLN A 75 14.19 -2.48 10.49
N SER A 76 14.21 -1.14 10.36
CA SER A 76 15.38 -0.32 10.66
C SER A 76 15.80 -0.33 12.13
N GLU A 77 14.84 -0.55 13.04
CA GLU A 77 15.12 -0.70 14.47
C GLU A 77 15.55 -2.13 14.84
N THR A 78 14.98 -3.12 14.16
CA THR A 78 15.19 -4.54 14.48
C THR A 78 16.53 -5.04 13.95
N PHE A 79 16.91 -4.64 12.73
CA PHE A 79 18.11 -5.11 12.06
C PHE A 79 19.16 -4.00 11.98
N LYS A 80 20.46 -4.38 12.09
CA LYS A 80 21.59 -3.46 11.94
C LYS A 80 22.55 -3.94 10.86
N GLY A 81 23.27 -2.99 10.25
CA GLY A 81 24.33 -3.27 9.27
C GLY A 81 23.82 -4.01 8.02
N SER A 82 24.52 -5.06 7.61
CA SER A 82 24.18 -5.83 6.40
C SER A 82 22.82 -6.52 6.50
N MET A 83 22.37 -6.96 7.69
CA MET A 83 21.08 -7.62 7.86
C MET A 83 19.91 -6.68 7.54
N LEU A 84 20.06 -5.38 7.81
CA LEU A 84 19.05 -4.38 7.44
C LEU A 84 18.87 -4.30 5.93
N ALA A 85 19.99 -4.26 5.18
CA ALA A 85 19.95 -4.20 3.73
C ALA A 85 19.25 -5.43 3.13
N HIS A 86 19.55 -6.64 3.64
CA HIS A 86 18.89 -7.87 3.20
C HIS A 86 17.39 -7.88 3.55
N SER A 87 17.00 -7.39 4.73
CA SER A 87 15.59 -7.31 5.13
C SER A 87 14.80 -6.34 4.24
N ILE A 88 15.37 -5.17 3.93
CA ILE A 88 14.74 -4.20 3.03
C ILE A 88 14.63 -4.78 1.62
N MET A 89 15.68 -5.44 1.14
CA MET A 89 15.68 -6.09 -0.18
C MET A 89 14.61 -7.19 -0.27
N ALA A 90 14.50 -8.05 0.75
CA ALA A 90 13.48 -9.08 0.82
C ALA A 90 12.06 -8.48 0.82
N ASN A 91 11.85 -7.37 1.54
CA ASN A 91 10.57 -6.66 1.54
C ASN A 91 10.19 -6.14 0.15
N ILE A 92 11.14 -5.52 -0.56
CA ILE A 92 10.92 -5.01 -1.92
C ILE A 92 10.61 -6.15 -2.90
N ILE A 93 11.37 -7.25 -2.84
CA ILE A 93 11.12 -8.44 -3.69
C ILE A 93 9.73 -9.01 -3.39
N GLY A 94 9.38 -9.14 -2.11
CA GLY A 94 8.07 -9.60 -1.68
C GLY A 94 6.94 -8.74 -2.22
N GLU A 95 7.06 -7.41 -2.16
CA GLU A 95 6.08 -6.48 -2.72
C GLU A 95 5.90 -6.66 -4.23
N LYS A 96 6.99 -6.88 -4.98
CA LYS A 96 6.92 -7.13 -6.43
C LYS A 96 6.27 -8.47 -6.77
N ILE A 97 6.59 -9.53 -6.02
CA ILE A 97 5.95 -10.84 -6.20
C ILE A 97 4.45 -10.74 -5.86
N ALA A 98 4.09 -10.09 -4.75
CA ALA A 98 2.71 -9.88 -4.36
C ALA A 98 1.91 -9.09 -5.41
N PHE A 99 2.52 -8.05 -5.99
CA PHE A 99 1.90 -7.27 -7.07
C PHE A 99 1.58 -8.14 -8.31
N LEU A 100 2.52 -8.99 -8.74
CA LEU A 100 2.32 -9.89 -9.88
C LEU A 100 1.27 -10.98 -9.59
N LEU A 101 1.34 -11.58 -8.40
CA LEU A 101 0.37 -12.60 -7.98
C LEU A 101 -1.03 -12.01 -7.84
N SER A 102 -1.17 -10.82 -7.25
CA SER A 102 -2.46 -10.15 -7.09
C SER A 102 -3.14 -9.89 -8.44
N SER A 103 -2.40 -9.40 -9.44
CA SER A 103 -2.95 -9.22 -10.78
C SER A 103 -3.38 -10.53 -11.43
N SER A 104 -2.59 -11.60 -11.24
CA SER A 104 -2.90 -12.92 -11.81
C SER A 104 -4.13 -13.54 -11.17
N ILE A 105 -4.22 -13.47 -9.83
CA ILE A 105 -5.36 -13.96 -9.06
C ILE A 105 -6.63 -13.21 -9.44
N ASN A 106 -6.57 -11.87 -9.50
CA ASN A 106 -7.72 -11.05 -9.87
C ASN A 106 -8.21 -11.38 -11.30
N SER A 107 -7.29 -11.56 -12.25
CA SER A 107 -7.63 -12.00 -13.62
C SER A 107 -8.34 -13.36 -13.63
N ILE A 108 -7.92 -14.32 -12.79
CA ILE A 108 -8.58 -15.62 -12.65
C ILE A 108 -10.00 -15.46 -12.07
N PHE A 109 -10.17 -14.59 -11.07
CA PHE A 109 -11.48 -14.35 -10.46
C PHE A 109 -12.47 -13.69 -11.43
N VAL A 110 -12.00 -12.68 -12.17
CA VAL A 110 -12.80 -12.01 -13.21
C VAL A 110 -13.18 -13.00 -14.29
N SER A 111 -12.23 -13.82 -14.77
CA SER A 111 -12.47 -14.79 -15.84
C SER A 111 -13.37 -15.95 -15.46
N SER A 112 -13.45 -16.30 -14.16
CA SER A 112 -14.28 -17.39 -13.66
C SER A 112 -15.75 -16.99 -13.44
N GLY A 113 -16.13 -15.72 -13.69
CA GLY A 113 -17.48 -15.22 -13.44
C GLY A 113 -17.87 -15.18 -11.95
N ILE A 114 -16.89 -15.28 -11.05
CA ILE A 114 -17.10 -15.24 -9.60
C ILE A 114 -17.40 -13.80 -9.18
N ASN A 115 -18.29 -13.64 -8.18
CA ASN A 115 -18.59 -12.33 -7.61
C ASN A 115 -17.30 -11.61 -7.14
N TRP A 116 -17.03 -10.42 -7.67
CA TRP A 116 -15.90 -9.55 -7.30
C TRP A 116 -15.77 -9.27 -5.79
N ARG A 117 -16.87 -9.41 -5.03
CA ARG A 117 -16.86 -9.28 -3.56
C ARG A 117 -15.98 -10.34 -2.88
N ILE A 118 -15.87 -11.53 -3.47
CA ILE A 118 -15.06 -12.63 -2.92
C ILE A 118 -13.57 -12.29 -3.04
N ASP A 119 -13.14 -11.81 -4.22
CA ASP A 119 -11.76 -11.34 -4.43
C ASP A 119 -11.39 -10.24 -3.42
N LEU A 120 -12.32 -9.30 -3.20
CA LEU A 120 -12.13 -8.20 -2.25
C LEU A 120 -12.05 -8.67 -0.79
N ALA A 121 -12.68 -9.80 -0.44
CA ALA A 121 -12.65 -10.37 0.91
C ALA A 121 -11.37 -11.18 1.18
N LEU A 122 -10.69 -11.69 0.15
CA LEU A 122 -9.47 -12.48 0.30
C LEU A 122 -8.32 -11.67 0.91
N GLY A 123 -8.19 -10.39 0.54
CA GLY A 123 -7.13 -9.53 1.07
C GLY A 123 -7.14 -9.45 2.60
N PRO A 124 -8.25 -8.99 3.23
CA PRO A 124 -8.39 -8.99 4.68
C PRO A 124 -8.30 -10.38 5.30
N ALA A 125 -8.86 -11.40 4.65
CA ALA A 125 -8.83 -12.78 5.17
C ALA A 125 -7.41 -13.35 5.29
N ILE A 126 -6.53 -13.05 4.33
CA ILE A 126 -5.11 -13.45 4.37
C ILE A 126 -4.33 -12.58 5.37
N THR A 127 -4.69 -11.30 5.50
CA THR A 127 -3.99 -10.36 6.38
C THR A 127 -4.22 -10.67 7.87
N ILE A 128 -5.41 -11.14 8.26
CA ILE A 128 -5.73 -11.48 9.66
C ILE A 128 -4.74 -12.49 10.27
N PRO A 129 -4.52 -13.70 9.72
CA PRO A 129 -3.62 -14.67 10.32
C PRO A 129 -2.17 -14.16 10.34
N ILE A 130 -1.75 -13.44 9.31
CA ILE A 130 -0.40 -12.83 9.25
C ILE A 130 -0.25 -11.76 10.34
N ALA A 131 -1.25 -10.93 10.55
CA ALA A 131 -1.26 -9.91 11.60
C ALA A 131 -1.21 -10.56 12.99
N VAL A 132 -1.98 -11.62 13.23
CA VAL A 132 -1.97 -12.37 14.49
C VAL A 132 -0.59 -12.99 14.74
N LEU A 133 0.01 -13.63 13.75
CA LEU A 133 1.38 -14.16 13.85
C LEU A 133 2.38 -13.04 14.18
N SER A 134 2.24 -11.88 13.53
CA SER A 134 3.12 -10.72 13.74
C SER A 134 3.07 -10.20 15.19
N ILE A 135 1.97 -10.36 15.91
CA ILE A 135 1.88 -9.99 17.34
C ILE A 135 2.94 -10.74 18.16
N PHE A 136 3.19 -12.01 17.85
CA PHE A 136 4.16 -12.83 18.59
C PHE A 136 5.61 -12.54 18.23
N PHE A 137 5.89 -12.20 16.97
CA PHE A 137 7.25 -12.01 16.47
C PHE A 137 7.78 -10.58 16.59
N VAL A 138 6.92 -9.56 16.52
CA VAL A 138 7.36 -8.16 16.59
C VAL A 138 7.69 -7.79 18.03
N LYS A 139 8.99 -7.67 18.32
CA LYS A 139 9.49 -7.22 19.62
C LYS A 139 9.06 -5.77 19.88
N SER A 140 8.62 -5.49 21.11
CA SER A 140 8.34 -4.12 21.51
C SER A 140 9.64 -3.31 21.55
N SER A 141 9.72 -2.27 20.72
CA SER A 141 10.80 -1.29 20.81
C SER A 141 10.63 -0.48 22.11
N THR A 142 11.72 -0.23 22.84
CA THR A 142 11.72 0.66 23.99
C THR A 142 11.49 2.08 23.51
N PHE A 143 10.35 2.64 23.86
CA PHE A 143 10.01 4.03 23.56
C PHE A 143 11.04 4.95 24.23
N THR A 144 11.82 5.65 23.41
CA THR A 144 12.68 6.74 23.87
C THR A 144 12.06 8.01 23.29
N PRO A 145 11.50 8.91 24.13
CA PRO A 145 10.93 10.16 23.62
C PRO A 145 12.04 10.95 22.91
N SER A 146 11.79 11.33 21.65
CA SER A 146 12.79 12.07 20.87
C SER A 146 12.98 13.48 21.46
N GLU A 147 14.24 13.92 21.57
CA GLU A 147 14.59 15.25 22.06
C GLU A 147 14.07 16.32 21.07
N GLY A 148 12.95 16.96 21.42
CA GLY A 148 12.51 18.24 20.85
C GLY A 148 11.99 18.22 19.40
N SER A 149 10.66 18.29 19.24
CA SER A 149 9.95 18.41 17.96
C SER A 149 10.47 19.51 17.01
N SER A 150 11.02 20.61 17.52
CA SER A 150 11.56 21.71 16.69
C SER A 150 12.84 21.35 15.93
N SER A 151 13.64 20.41 16.46
CA SER A 151 14.87 19.92 15.82
C SER A 151 14.56 19.08 14.57
N VAL A 152 13.50 18.28 14.61
CA VAL A 152 13.13 17.36 13.53
C VAL A 152 12.73 18.11 12.26
N ILE A 153 11.94 19.18 12.40
CA ILE A 153 11.48 20.00 11.26
C ILE A 153 12.68 20.69 10.60
N SER A 154 13.56 21.28 11.40
CA SER A 154 14.78 21.93 10.91
C SER A 154 15.72 20.94 10.18
N ASN A 155 15.90 19.74 10.74
CA ASN A 155 16.72 18.69 10.14
C ASN A 155 16.13 18.17 8.81
N ALA A 156 14.80 18.06 8.70
CA ALA A 156 14.13 17.69 7.46
C ALA A 156 14.35 18.74 6.35
N PHE A 157 14.16 20.02 6.67
CA PHE A 157 14.40 21.10 5.71
C PHE A 157 15.88 21.22 5.33
N SER A 158 16.81 20.95 6.25
CA SER A 158 18.24 20.88 5.96
C SER A 158 18.58 19.80 4.93
N THR A 159 17.85 18.68 4.95
CA THR A 159 18.05 17.57 3.99
C THR A 159 17.66 17.95 2.56
N ARG A 160 16.73 18.89 2.37
CA ARG A 160 16.33 19.41 1.05
C ARG A 160 17.48 20.03 0.27
N ASN A 161 18.49 20.58 0.95
CA ASN A 161 19.64 21.23 0.30
C ASN A 161 20.63 20.22 -0.32
N LYS A 162 20.50 18.92 -0.03
CA LYS A 162 21.36 17.88 -0.59
C LYS A 162 20.87 17.52 -2.00
N LYS A 163 21.59 17.95 -3.04
CA LYS A 163 21.27 17.69 -4.45
C LYS A 163 21.01 16.20 -4.76
N SER A 164 21.83 15.31 -4.19
CA SER A 164 21.66 13.85 -4.34
C SER A 164 20.32 13.36 -3.80
N TYR A 165 19.89 13.86 -2.63
CA TYR A 165 18.60 13.53 -2.05
C TYR A 165 17.44 14.02 -2.93
N VAL A 166 17.51 15.25 -3.42
CA VAL A 166 16.48 15.81 -4.31
C VAL A 166 16.39 15.01 -5.61
N LEU A 167 17.52 14.63 -6.22
CA LEU A 167 17.54 13.84 -7.44
C LEU A 167 16.93 12.45 -7.22
N MET A 168 17.23 11.81 -6.09
CA MET A 168 16.65 10.51 -5.71
C MET A 168 15.14 10.60 -5.54
N VAL A 169 14.64 11.62 -4.82
CA VAL A 169 13.19 11.84 -4.63
C VAL A 169 12.49 12.11 -5.96
N LEU A 170 13.08 12.91 -6.84
CA LEU A 170 12.54 13.18 -8.17
C LEU A 170 12.49 11.91 -9.03
N GLY A 171 13.58 11.13 -9.07
CA GLY A 171 13.63 9.87 -9.80
C GLY A 171 12.57 8.88 -9.31
N GLN A 172 12.42 8.74 -7.98
CA GLN A 172 11.40 7.86 -7.40
C GLN A 172 9.98 8.36 -7.71
N SER A 173 9.75 9.67 -7.64
CA SER A 173 8.44 10.26 -7.95
C SER A 173 8.04 10.03 -9.41
N MET A 174 8.98 10.19 -10.34
CA MET A 174 8.74 9.92 -11.77
C MET A 174 8.48 8.44 -12.04
N SER A 175 9.23 7.54 -11.40
CA SER A 175 9.04 6.10 -11.51
C SER A 175 7.66 5.66 -11.00
N LEU A 176 7.23 6.20 -9.85
CA LEU A 176 5.90 5.95 -9.30
C LEU A 176 4.79 6.54 -10.17
N PHE A 177 4.98 7.75 -10.68
CA PHE A 177 4.03 8.39 -11.61
C PHE A 177 3.84 7.56 -12.88
N PHE A 178 4.93 7.08 -13.48
CA PHE A 178 4.89 6.19 -14.64
C PHE A 178 4.15 4.90 -14.32
N SER A 179 4.50 4.25 -13.21
CA SER A 179 3.87 3.00 -12.78
C SER A 179 2.36 3.15 -12.53
N MET A 180 1.94 4.22 -11.84
CA MET A 180 0.52 4.50 -11.58
C MET A 180 -0.24 4.85 -12.86
N SER A 181 0.38 5.63 -13.75
CA SER A 181 -0.19 5.93 -15.06
C SER A 181 -0.40 4.65 -15.87
N PHE A 182 0.57 3.75 -15.87
CA PHE A 182 0.44 2.47 -16.55
C PHE A 182 -0.71 1.64 -15.97
N VAL A 183 -0.78 1.49 -14.65
CA VAL A 183 -1.89 0.75 -13.98
C VAL A 183 -3.25 1.40 -14.26
N PHE A 184 -3.32 2.73 -14.38
CA PHE A 184 -4.55 3.43 -14.69
C PHE A 184 -5.02 3.21 -16.14
N TRP A 185 -4.11 3.39 -17.11
CA TRP A 185 -4.45 3.41 -18.53
C TRP A 185 -4.46 2.01 -19.17
N LEU A 186 -3.68 1.07 -18.65
CA LEU A 186 -3.51 -0.25 -19.26
C LEU A 186 -4.82 -1.03 -19.43
N PRO A 187 -5.72 -1.10 -18.44
CA PRO A 187 -6.98 -1.83 -18.61
C PRO A 187 -7.85 -1.22 -19.73
N SER A 188 -7.97 0.11 -19.77
CA SER A 188 -8.74 0.80 -20.82
C SER A 188 -8.12 0.65 -22.21
N LEU A 189 -6.79 0.70 -22.30
CA LEU A 189 -6.08 0.47 -23.56
C LEU A 189 -6.24 -0.98 -24.05
N GLY A 190 -6.17 -1.94 -23.13
CA GLY A 190 -6.40 -3.36 -23.40
C GLY A 190 -7.81 -3.59 -23.95
N LEU A 191 -8.83 -3.12 -23.25
CA LEU A 191 -10.22 -3.23 -23.69
C LEU A 191 -10.47 -2.56 -25.04
N TYR A 192 -9.99 -1.32 -25.23
CA TYR A 192 -10.12 -0.62 -26.50
C TYR A 192 -9.43 -1.36 -27.65
N SER A 193 -8.22 -1.88 -27.43
CA SER A 193 -7.50 -2.64 -28.46
C SER A 193 -8.22 -3.93 -28.84
N TYR A 194 -8.85 -4.60 -27.87
CA TYR A 194 -9.64 -5.80 -28.09
C TYR A 194 -10.90 -5.52 -28.92
N GLU A 195 -11.63 -4.45 -28.59
CA GLU A 195 -12.83 -4.03 -29.32
C GLU A 195 -12.51 -3.53 -30.74
N ALA A 196 -11.39 -2.83 -30.92
CA ALA A 196 -11.00 -2.26 -32.22
C ALA A 196 -10.44 -3.29 -33.21
N PHE A 197 -9.80 -4.37 -32.73
CA PHE A 197 -9.13 -5.37 -33.58
C PHE A 197 -9.44 -6.81 -33.16
N PRO A 198 -10.72 -7.24 -33.17
CA PRO A 198 -11.13 -8.54 -32.66
C PRO A 198 -10.47 -9.72 -33.41
N ASP A 199 -10.20 -9.57 -34.71
CA ASP A 199 -9.60 -10.62 -35.54
C ASP A 199 -8.19 -11.01 -35.07
N ASN A 200 -7.43 -10.04 -34.54
CA ASN A 200 -6.08 -10.28 -34.01
C ASN A 200 -6.08 -11.05 -32.67
N PHE A 201 -7.22 -11.07 -31.98
CA PHE A 201 -7.41 -11.77 -30.71
C PHE A 201 -8.30 -13.01 -30.85
N SER A 202 -8.73 -13.34 -32.07
CA SER A 202 -9.48 -14.55 -32.34
C SER A 202 -8.62 -15.79 -32.01
N GLY A 203 -9.07 -16.59 -31.03
CA GLY A 203 -8.34 -17.75 -30.52
C GLY A 203 -7.55 -17.53 -29.22
N LEU A 204 -7.38 -16.28 -28.77
CA LEU A 204 -6.90 -15.95 -27.43
C LEU A 204 -8.10 -15.53 -26.59
N SER A 205 -8.88 -16.51 -26.12
CA SER A 205 -10.07 -16.26 -25.31
C SER A 205 -9.67 -15.71 -23.93
N TYR A 206 -9.69 -14.38 -23.78
CA TYR A 206 -10.04 -13.77 -22.51
C TYR A 206 -11.55 -13.88 -22.36
N PRO A 207 -12.08 -14.57 -21.33
CA PRO A 207 -13.51 -14.58 -21.10
C PRO A 207 -13.99 -13.19 -20.68
N ALA A 208 -15.06 -12.75 -21.33
CA ALA A 208 -15.76 -11.49 -21.12
C ALA A 208 -16.48 -11.42 -19.76
#